data_AF-A0A069CZP4-F1
#
_entry.id   AF-A0A069CZP4-F1
#
_cell.length_a   1.000
_cell.length_b   1.000
_cell.length_c   1.000
_cell.angle_alpha   90.00
_cell.angle_beta   90.00
_cell.angle_gamma   90.00
#
_symmetry.space_group_name_H-M   'P 1'
#
loop_
_entity.id
_entity.type
_entity.pdbx_description
1 polymer ?
#
loop_
_entity_poly.entity_id
_entity_poly.type
_entity_poly.pdbx_seq_one_letter_code
_entity_poly.pdbx_strand_id
1 'polypeptide(L)'
;MPEKTLGYTDGCGTEIRFPLGLAIWATNSNSVISDIMGYRIPGTTYPYLVWKDVIPIIDFGGDIYFHDVNLRYVKDGNLDSIRTGFDYAQARTTERIGRKIKTLVVPGGDKKYYQAASVYNPITIMSDQGGTDFIYPKKQTTDLHKKYMSRQYFDKDEKIADYFDQIKTNYESDNPYWFQFFNHGASLTFMELLRRINDTYGKDGTDNIWFATIDEVYEYYHFKANYPIQKTIEGNKATFRIEAAPDYKLPEECTYHRDFTLLVTGLDSMNGVTLTFGPNVYGYSYKYRPEDKTLMINLNCNPSLLERAQRYTDIYKDSPSDESKADALYFINQLSPERRTVFLNSIN
;
A
#
# COMPACT_ATOMS: atom_id res chain seq x y z
N MET A 1 -17.82 9.92 -11.77
CA MET A 1 -16.46 9.91 -11.18
C MET A 1 -16.47 10.89 -10.02
N PRO A 2 -15.73 10.64 -8.93
CA PRO A 2 -15.70 11.56 -7.80
C PRO A 2 -15.08 12.91 -8.21
N GLU A 3 -15.63 14.02 -7.70
CA GLU A 3 -15.13 15.39 -7.94
C GLU A 3 -13.91 15.74 -7.07
N LYS A 4 -13.45 14.79 -6.24
CA LYS A 4 -12.37 14.92 -5.26
C LYS A 4 -11.56 13.64 -5.16
N THR A 5 -10.32 13.76 -4.68
CA THR A 5 -9.51 12.60 -4.28
C THR A 5 -10.12 11.94 -3.04
N LEU A 6 -9.96 10.62 -2.93
CA LEU A 6 -10.47 9.81 -1.82
C LEU A 6 -9.28 9.34 -0.97
N GLY A 7 -9.35 9.53 0.35
CA GLY A 7 -8.22 9.29 1.23
C GLY A 7 -8.53 9.49 2.71
N TYR A 8 -7.47 9.50 3.50
CA TYR A 8 -7.42 9.83 4.92
C TYR A 8 -6.21 10.74 5.17
N THR A 9 -5.99 11.21 6.39
CA THR A 9 -4.75 11.93 6.74
C THR A 9 -3.81 11.07 7.55
N ASP A 10 -2.53 11.43 7.54
CA ASP A 10 -1.51 10.81 8.39
C ASP A 10 -1.66 11.15 9.88
N GLY A 11 -2.76 11.80 10.30
CA GLY A 11 -2.98 12.30 11.66
C GLY A 11 -2.24 13.61 11.99
N CYS A 12 -1.38 14.09 11.07
CA CYS A 12 -0.65 15.35 11.14
C CYS A 12 -1.11 16.36 10.07
N GLY A 13 -2.18 16.04 9.33
CA GLY A 13 -2.79 16.92 8.32
C GLY A 13 -2.26 16.73 6.90
N THR A 14 -1.41 15.72 6.63
CA THR A 14 -1.00 15.36 5.27
C THR A 14 -1.98 14.35 4.69
N GLU A 15 -2.50 14.60 3.49
CA GLU A 15 -3.37 13.64 2.80
C GLU A 15 -2.60 12.37 2.40
N ILE A 16 -3.21 11.21 2.66
CA ILE A 16 -2.86 9.90 2.12
C ILE A 16 -4.05 9.40 1.30
N ARG A 17 -3.88 9.33 -0.03
CA ARG A 17 -4.92 8.81 -0.94
C ARG A 17 -5.06 7.30 -0.75
N PHE A 18 -6.27 6.76 -0.96
CA PHE A 18 -6.51 5.32 -0.78
C PHE A 18 -5.66 4.48 -1.75
N PRO A 19 -4.70 3.69 -1.25
CA PRO A 19 -3.92 2.80 -2.11
C PRO A 19 -4.73 1.56 -2.47
N LEU A 20 -4.62 1.09 -3.72
CA LEU A 20 -5.29 -0.11 -4.19
C LEU A 20 -4.29 -1.17 -4.63
N GLY A 21 -4.55 -2.40 -4.21
CA GLY A 21 -3.82 -3.57 -4.66
C GLY A 21 -4.44 -4.17 -5.91
N LEU A 22 -3.61 -4.52 -6.89
CA LEU A 22 -4.02 -4.95 -8.21
C LEU A 22 -3.45 -6.34 -8.54
N ALA A 23 -4.33 -7.31 -8.71
CA ALA A 23 -3.96 -8.58 -9.34
C ALA A 23 -3.61 -8.33 -10.82
N ILE A 24 -2.41 -8.75 -11.24
CA ILE A 24 -1.95 -8.57 -12.63
C ILE A 24 -1.67 -9.89 -13.32
N TRP A 25 -1.78 -9.88 -14.65
CA TRP A 25 -1.37 -10.98 -15.51
C TRP A 25 -0.12 -10.60 -16.31
N ALA A 26 1.02 -10.50 -15.60
CA ALA A 26 2.26 -9.95 -16.13
C ALA A 26 2.74 -10.60 -17.45
N THR A 27 2.54 -11.90 -17.60
CA THR A 27 3.00 -12.70 -18.75
C THR A 27 2.00 -12.75 -19.91
N ASN A 28 0.85 -12.08 -19.78
CA ASN A 28 -0.15 -12.07 -20.84
C ASN A 28 0.21 -11.03 -21.88
N SER A 29 -0.30 -11.26 -23.08
CA SER A 29 -0.14 -10.39 -24.22
C SER A 29 -1.23 -10.67 -25.24
N ASN A 30 -1.45 -9.72 -26.13
CA ASN A 30 -2.21 -9.95 -27.35
C ASN A 30 -1.42 -9.40 -28.55
N SER A 31 -1.86 -9.76 -29.77
CA SER A 31 -1.18 -9.37 -31.00
C SER A 31 -1.57 -7.98 -31.54
N VAL A 32 -2.48 -7.28 -30.85
CA VAL A 32 -3.13 -6.05 -31.35
C VAL A 32 -2.69 -4.81 -30.57
N ILE A 33 -2.49 -4.95 -29.26
CA ILE A 33 -2.13 -3.89 -28.33
C ILE A 33 -0.81 -4.31 -27.67
N SER A 34 0.22 -3.50 -27.85
CA SER A 34 1.51 -3.71 -27.21
C SER A 34 1.39 -3.56 -25.69
N ASP A 35 2.17 -4.35 -24.95
CA ASP A 35 2.35 -4.20 -23.50
C ASP A 35 1.09 -4.35 -22.64
N ILE A 36 0.05 -4.97 -23.21
CA ILE A 36 -1.19 -5.32 -22.53
C ILE A 36 -1.04 -6.57 -21.64
N MET A 37 -1.63 -6.52 -20.45
CA MET A 37 -1.74 -7.62 -19.50
C MET A 37 -3.06 -8.37 -19.70
N GLY A 38 -3.31 -8.84 -20.92
CA GLY A 38 -4.58 -9.46 -21.29
C GLY A 38 -4.52 -10.21 -22.60
N TYR A 39 -5.33 -11.26 -22.72
CA TYR A 39 -5.38 -12.11 -23.94
C TYR A 39 -6.43 -11.69 -24.95
N ARG A 40 -7.48 -10.99 -24.49
CA ARG A 40 -8.58 -10.54 -25.36
C ARG A 40 -8.39 -9.07 -25.71
N ILE A 41 -9.08 -8.64 -26.76
CA ILE A 41 -9.23 -7.21 -27.05
C ILE A 41 -9.92 -6.58 -25.82
N PRO A 42 -9.35 -5.53 -25.21
CA PRO A 42 -9.99 -4.80 -24.12
C PRO A 42 -11.39 -4.38 -24.52
N GLY A 43 -12.31 -4.51 -23.56
CA GLY A 43 -13.68 -4.04 -23.70
C GLY A 43 -14.16 -3.47 -22.39
N THR A 44 -15.31 -2.81 -22.42
CA THR A 44 -15.94 -2.18 -21.24
C THR A 44 -16.18 -3.17 -20.10
N THR A 45 -16.34 -4.46 -20.39
CA THR A 45 -16.56 -5.52 -19.40
C THR A 45 -15.26 -6.04 -18.77
N TYR A 46 -14.11 -5.91 -19.45
CA TYR A 46 -12.80 -6.38 -18.97
C TYR A 46 -11.70 -5.47 -19.54
N PRO A 47 -11.49 -4.27 -18.95
CA PRO A 47 -10.37 -3.42 -19.35
C PRO A 47 -9.07 -4.06 -18.87
N TYR A 48 -8.32 -4.66 -19.78
CA TYR A 48 -6.96 -5.13 -19.48
C TYR A 48 -6.01 -3.94 -19.45
N LEU A 49 -5.16 -3.90 -18.42
CA LEU A 49 -4.18 -2.85 -18.22
C LEU A 49 -3.01 -3.00 -19.20
N VAL A 50 -2.38 -1.88 -19.53
CA VAL A 50 -1.03 -1.89 -20.09
C VAL A 50 -0.01 -1.51 -19.02
N TRP A 51 1.27 -1.86 -19.21
CA TRP A 51 2.32 -1.58 -18.21
C TRP A 51 2.40 -0.11 -17.76
N LYS A 52 2.14 0.83 -18.67
CA LYS A 52 2.13 2.27 -18.33
C LYS A 52 1.04 2.65 -17.33
N ASP A 53 -0.07 1.92 -17.26
CA ASP A 53 -1.18 2.21 -16.35
C ASP A 53 -0.86 1.75 -14.91
N VAL A 54 0.10 0.82 -14.76
CA VAL A 54 0.50 0.27 -13.46
C VAL A 54 1.43 1.21 -12.69
N ILE A 55 2.24 2.01 -13.41
CA ILE A 55 3.18 2.97 -12.79
C ILE A 55 2.47 3.95 -11.86
N PRO A 56 1.42 4.70 -12.29
CA PRO A 56 0.74 5.61 -11.39
C PRO A 56 0.06 4.87 -10.23
N ILE A 57 -0.48 3.67 -10.42
CA ILE A 57 -1.06 2.88 -9.32
C ILE A 57 -0.02 2.65 -8.22
N ILE A 58 1.20 2.25 -8.59
CA ILE A 58 2.30 2.01 -7.63
C ILE A 58 2.81 3.32 -7.03
N ASP A 59 2.93 4.38 -7.82
CA ASP A 59 3.43 5.66 -7.33
C ASP A 59 2.52 6.27 -6.26
N PHE A 60 1.20 6.09 -6.39
CA PHE A 60 0.19 6.50 -5.40
C PHE A 60 -0.04 5.47 -4.27
N GLY A 61 0.95 4.61 -4.00
CA GLY A 61 0.94 3.68 -2.86
C GLY A 61 0.23 2.35 -3.12
N GLY A 62 -0.31 2.14 -4.31
CA GLY A 62 -0.87 0.85 -4.71
C GLY A 62 0.19 -0.25 -4.89
N ASP A 63 -0.28 -1.47 -5.04
CA ASP A 63 0.56 -2.66 -5.18
C ASP A 63 0.11 -3.56 -6.30
N ILE A 64 1.00 -4.47 -6.71
CA ILE A 64 0.72 -5.51 -7.69
C ILE A 64 0.83 -6.89 -7.06
N TYR A 65 -0.09 -7.77 -7.42
CA TYR A 65 -0.21 -9.11 -6.84
C TYR A 65 -0.17 -10.18 -7.93
N PHE A 66 0.32 -11.37 -7.55
CA PHE A 66 0.12 -12.57 -8.35
C PHE A 66 -1.36 -12.93 -8.33
N HIS A 67 -1.83 -13.48 -9.45
CA HIS A 67 -3.14 -14.08 -9.57
C HIS A 67 -3.00 -15.35 -10.42
N ASP A 68 -3.62 -15.40 -11.60
CA ASP A 68 -3.35 -16.44 -12.59
C ASP A 68 -1.95 -16.31 -13.18
N VAL A 69 -1.34 -17.47 -13.46
CA VAL A 69 -0.15 -17.57 -14.31
C VAL A 69 -0.56 -18.10 -15.68
N ASN A 70 0.15 -17.68 -16.73
CA ASN A 70 -0.17 -18.09 -18.08
C ASN A 70 0.03 -19.61 -18.28
N LEU A 71 -1.08 -20.34 -18.37
CA LEU A 71 -1.13 -21.79 -18.52
C LEU A 71 -0.44 -22.33 -19.78
N ARG A 72 -0.12 -21.49 -20.77
CA ARG A 72 0.68 -21.89 -21.94
C ARG A 72 2.12 -22.24 -21.56
N TYR A 73 2.61 -21.70 -20.44
CA TYR A 73 3.96 -21.99 -19.92
C TYR A 73 3.95 -23.04 -18.80
N VAL A 74 2.76 -23.42 -18.30
CA VAL A 74 2.60 -24.28 -17.13
C VAL A 74 1.68 -25.45 -17.48
N LYS A 75 2.19 -26.39 -18.29
CA LYS A 75 1.46 -27.58 -18.74
C LYS A 75 0.97 -28.37 -17.52
N ASP A 76 -0.28 -28.83 -17.59
CA ASP A 76 -0.95 -29.69 -16.59
C ASP A 76 -1.36 -29.03 -15.26
N GLY A 77 -1.09 -27.74 -15.05
CA GLY A 77 -1.59 -26.99 -13.87
C GLY A 77 -1.22 -27.65 -12.53
N ASN A 78 -0.07 -28.32 -12.47
CA ASN A 78 0.49 -28.88 -11.24
C ASN A 78 1.29 -27.80 -10.47
N LEU A 79 1.73 -28.13 -9.26
CA LEU A 79 2.39 -27.16 -8.37
C LEU A 79 3.71 -26.61 -8.97
N ASP A 80 4.51 -27.46 -9.59
CA ASP A 80 5.80 -27.06 -10.21
C ASP A 80 5.60 -26.11 -11.37
N SER A 81 4.58 -26.41 -12.17
CA SER A 81 4.18 -25.60 -13.30
C SER A 81 3.72 -24.23 -12.78
N ILE A 82 2.81 -24.16 -11.80
CA ILE A 82 2.38 -22.87 -11.21
C ILE A 82 3.57 -22.04 -10.70
N ARG A 83 4.54 -22.67 -10.01
CA ARG A 83 5.76 -21.99 -9.54
C ARG A 83 6.61 -21.43 -10.67
N THR A 84 6.78 -22.21 -11.74
CA THR A 84 7.45 -21.74 -12.97
C THR A 84 6.73 -20.51 -13.56
N GLY A 85 5.39 -20.49 -13.48
CA GLY A 85 4.59 -19.33 -13.85
C GLY A 85 4.88 -18.09 -12.99
N PHE A 86 5.06 -18.26 -11.67
CA PHE A 86 5.46 -17.17 -10.79
C PHE A 86 6.85 -16.62 -11.14
N ASP A 87 7.81 -17.48 -11.50
CA ASP A 87 9.14 -17.07 -11.95
C ASP A 87 9.06 -16.19 -13.21
N TYR A 88 8.27 -16.60 -14.21
CA TYR A 88 8.06 -15.79 -15.42
C TYR A 88 7.40 -14.45 -15.12
N ALA A 89 6.41 -14.43 -14.23
CA ALA A 89 5.75 -13.20 -13.82
C ALA A 89 6.73 -12.27 -13.09
N GLN A 90 7.61 -12.77 -12.21
CA GLN A 90 8.65 -11.96 -11.57
C GLN A 90 9.64 -11.38 -12.57
N ALA A 91 10.13 -12.21 -13.49
CA ALA A 91 11.07 -11.75 -14.52
C ALA A 91 10.45 -10.61 -15.33
N ARG A 92 9.18 -10.76 -15.68
CA ARG A 92 8.45 -9.79 -16.49
C ARG A 92 8.13 -8.48 -15.76
N THR A 93 7.71 -8.53 -14.50
CA THR A 93 7.49 -7.30 -13.71
C THR A 93 8.80 -6.56 -13.45
N THR A 94 9.88 -7.31 -13.18
CA THR A 94 11.21 -6.73 -12.99
C THR A 94 11.70 -6.05 -14.27
N GLU A 95 11.57 -6.72 -15.42
CA GLU A 95 11.93 -6.16 -16.74
C GLU A 95 11.15 -4.87 -17.04
N ARG A 96 9.86 -4.85 -16.74
CA ARG A 96 8.96 -3.77 -17.21
C ARG A 96 8.90 -2.56 -16.30
N ILE A 97 9.01 -2.77 -14.99
CA ILE A 97 8.83 -1.70 -14.00
C ILE A 97 9.83 -1.78 -12.84
N GLY A 98 10.82 -2.67 -12.90
CA GLY A 98 11.84 -2.79 -11.86
C GLY A 98 11.32 -3.29 -10.50
N ARG A 99 10.14 -3.94 -10.47
CA ARG A 99 9.46 -4.36 -9.22
C ARG A 99 9.21 -5.86 -9.19
N LYS A 100 9.48 -6.48 -8.03
CA LYS A 100 9.08 -7.85 -7.70
C LYS A 100 7.72 -7.88 -7.00
N ILE A 101 6.95 -8.93 -7.22
CA ILE A 101 5.70 -9.23 -6.52
C ILE A 101 5.99 -10.12 -5.31
N LYS A 102 5.32 -9.86 -4.18
CA LYS A 102 5.41 -10.69 -2.96
C LYS A 102 4.06 -11.19 -2.42
N THR A 103 2.95 -10.78 -3.02
CA THR A 103 1.62 -11.18 -2.55
C THR A 103 0.91 -12.01 -3.60
N LEU A 104 0.31 -13.11 -3.16
CA LEU A 104 -0.61 -13.89 -3.99
C LEU A 104 -2.05 -13.59 -3.58
N VAL A 105 -2.84 -13.21 -4.57
CA VAL A 105 -4.29 -13.26 -4.48
C VAL A 105 -4.74 -14.54 -5.19
N VAL A 106 -5.34 -15.48 -4.47
CA VAL A 106 -5.65 -16.82 -5.04
C VAL A 106 -6.71 -16.69 -6.14
N PRO A 107 -6.44 -17.19 -7.36
CA PRO A 107 -7.40 -17.17 -8.46
C PRO A 107 -8.46 -18.26 -8.30
N GLY A 108 -9.73 -17.88 -8.42
CA GLY A 108 -10.86 -18.81 -8.44
C GLY A 108 -11.00 -19.75 -7.23
N GLY A 109 -10.34 -19.45 -6.11
CA GLY A 109 -10.24 -20.36 -4.96
C GLY A 109 -9.45 -21.65 -5.24
N ASP A 110 -8.61 -21.67 -6.29
CA ASP A 110 -7.80 -22.84 -6.63
C ASP A 110 -6.66 -23.03 -5.63
N LYS A 111 -6.86 -24.01 -4.74
CA LYS A 111 -5.92 -24.36 -3.68
C LYS A 111 -4.52 -24.72 -4.19
N LYS A 112 -4.36 -25.11 -5.46
CA LYS A 112 -3.05 -25.40 -6.04
C LYS A 112 -2.15 -24.16 -6.07
N TYR A 113 -2.72 -22.97 -6.29
CA TYR A 113 -1.96 -21.72 -6.25
C TYR A 113 -1.47 -21.40 -4.85
N TYR A 114 -2.33 -21.58 -3.84
CA TYR A 114 -1.93 -21.46 -2.44
C TYR A 114 -0.85 -22.48 -2.07
N GLN A 115 -1.01 -23.75 -2.45
CA GLN A 115 -0.03 -24.80 -2.19
C GLN A 115 1.32 -24.49 -2.84
N ALA A 116 1.33 -24.04 -4.10
CA ALA A 116 2.54 -23.62 -4.81
C ALA A 116 3.20 -22.41 -4.12
N ALA A 117 2.41 -21.41 -3.72
CA ALA A 117 2.89 -20.21 -3.06
C ALA A 117 3.45 -20.45 -1.66
N SER A 118 2.90 -21.42 -0.91
CA SER A 118 3.35 -21.71 0.46
C SER A 118 4.83 -22.10 0.54
N VAL A 119 5.37 -22.70 -0.54
CA VAL A 119 6.79 -23.09 -0.67
C VAL A 119 7.59 -22.22 -1.65
N TYR A 120 6.99 -21.20 -2.24
CA TYR A 120 7.68 -20.28 -3.16
C TYR A 120 8.16 -19.03 -2.40
N ASN A 121 9.47 -18.98 -2.09
CA ASN A 121 10.04 -17.99 -1.17
C ASN A 121 9.68 -16.52 -1.45
N PRO A 122 9.63 -16.03 -2.71
CA PRO A 122 9.28 -14.64 -2.97
C PRO A 122 7.88 -14.21 -2.51
N ILE A 123 6.92 -15.14 -2.41
CA ILE A 123 5.58 -14.81 -1.91
C ILE A 123 5.60 -14.80 -0.38
N THR A 124 5.27 -13.68 0.25
CA THR A 124 5.33 -13.50 1.70
C THR A 124 3.97 -13.60 2.38
N ILE A 125 2.89 -13.35 1.66
CA ILE A 125 1.51 -13.40 2.18
C ILE A 125 0.54 -13.76 1.06
N MET A 126 -0.57 -14.40 1.42
CA MET A 126 -1.61 -14.85 0.49
C MET A 126 -2.98 -14.39 0.94
N SER A 127 -3.88 -14.15 0.00
CA SER A 127 -5.26 -13.77 0.28
C SER A 127 -6.27 -14.48 -0.61
N ASP A 128 -7.37 -14.93 -0.02
CA ASP A 128 -8.45 -15.64 -0.70
C ASP A 128 -9.79 -15.48 0.05
N GLN A 129 -10.91 -15.65 -0.64
CA GLN A 129 -12.23 -15.71 -0.01
C GLN A 129 -12.36 -16.89 0.96
N GLY A 130 -11.65 -17.98 0.69
CA GLY A 130 -11.53 -19.14 1.57
C GLY A 130 -10.44 -19.01 2.65
N GLY A 131 -9.80 -17.84 2.75
CA GLY A 131 -8.76 -17.58 3.75
C GLY A 131 -9.29 -17.65 5.18
N THR A 132 -8.44 -18.12 6.09
CA THR A 132 -8.78 -18.37 7.50
C THR A 132 -8.07 -17.45 8.47
N ASP A 133 -7.00 -16.78 8.03
CA ASP A 133 -6.24 -15.86 8.86
C ASP A 133 -6.82 -14.44 8.80
N PHE A 134 -6.77 -13.76 9.94
CA PHE A 134 -7.15 -12.36 10.12
C PHE A 134 -6.03 -11.62 10.84
N ILE A 135 -5.80 -10.36 10.46
CA ILE A 135 -4.86 -9.48 11.15
C ILE A 135 -5.64 -8.75 12.23
N TYR A 136 -5.21 -8.88 13.48
CA TYR A 136 -5.84 -8.20 14.61
C TYR A 136 -4.93 -7.07 15.07
N PRO A 137 -5.24 -5.79 14.78
CA PRO A 137 -4.29 -4.71 15.02
C PRO A 137 -3.88 -4.49 16.47
N LYS A 138 -4.73 -4.91 17.41
CA LYS A 138 -4.44 -4.89 18.86
C LYS A 138 -3.37 -5.91 19.26
N LYS A 139 -3.12 -6.96 18.47
CA LYS A 139 -2.12 -7.98 18.77
C LYS A 139 -0.73 -7.50 18.34
N GLN A 140 0.18 -7.35 19.31
CA GLN A 140 1.50 -6.74 19.08
C GLN A 140 2.49 -7.62 18.30
N THR A 141 2.31 -8.95 18.24
CA THR A 141 3.33 -9.89 17.74
C THR A 141 2.74 -10.97 16.82
N THR A 142 2.12 -10.56 15.72
CA THR A 142 1.63 -11.55 14.73
C THR A 142 2.66 -11.67 13.61
N ASP A 143 3.32 -12.83 13.51
CA ASP A 143 4.09 -13.17 12.31
C ASP A 143 3.11 -13.40 11.16
N LEU A 144 3.18 -12.53 10.16
CA LEU A 144 2.32 -12.59 8.97
C LEU A 144 2.90 -13.44 7.84
N HIS A 145 4.13 -13.93 7.99
CA HIS A 145 4.80 -14.68 6.94
C HIS A 145 4.03 -15.95 6.59
N LYS A 146 3.74 -16.07 5.30
CA LYS A 146 2.94 -17.12 4.66
C LYS A 146 1.49 -17.24 5.14
N LYS A 147 0.92 -16.22 5.77
CA LYS A 147 -0.48 -16.23 6.20
C LYS A 147 -1.46 -16.31 5.03
N TYR A 148 -2.59 -16.98 5.27
CA TYR A 148 -3.66 -17.19 4.30
C TYR A 148 -4.89 -16.35 4.68
N MET A 149 -4.82 -15.09 4.28
CA MET A 149 -5.73 -14.02 4.67
C MET A 149 -7.10 -14.18 4.04
N SER A 150 -8.14 -13.98 4.86
CA SER A 150 -9.52 -13.90 4.37
C SER A 150 -9.81 -12.56 3.70
N ARG A 151 -10.57 -12.55 2.61
CA ARG A 151 -11.07 -11.33 1.94
C ARG A 151 -12.51 -11.48 1.48
N GLN A 152 -13.23 -10.37 1.40
CA GLN A 152 -14.64 -10.36 1.01
C GLN A 152 -14.87 -9.75 -0.37
N TYR A 153 -15.71 -10.40 -1.18
CA TYR A 153 -16.05 -9.92 -2.52
C TYR A 153 -17.17 -8.89 -2.50
N PHE A 154 -16.96 -7.75 -3.15
CA PHE A 154 -17.92 -6.66 -3.22
C PHE A 154 -18.28 -6.31 -4.68
N ASP A 155 -19.56 -6.39 -5.03
CA ASP A 155 -20.04 -6.08 -6.39
C ASP A 155 -21.45 -5.48 -6.52
N LYS A 156 -22.14 -5.19 -5.42
CA LYS A 156 -23.56 -4.77 -5.45
C LYS A 156 -23.83 -3.54 -4.59
N ASP A 157 -24.50 -2.56 -5.19
CA ASP A 157 -24.89 -1.31 -4.53
C ASP A 157 -25.80 -1.57 -3.33
N GLU A 158 -26.77 -2.49 -3.46
CA GLU A 158 -27.70 -2.81 -2.36
C GLU A 158 -27.00 -3.39 -1.13
N LYS A 159 -25.74 -3.82 -1.25
CA LYS A 159 -24.94 -4.37 -0.15
C LYS A 159 -24.10 -3.34 0.57
N ILE A 160 -23.97 -2.11 0.07
CA ILE A 160 -23.11 -1.09 0.68
C ILE A 160 -23.50 -0.85 2.15
N ALA A 161 -24.79 -0.74 2.48
CA ALA A 161 -25.24 -0.56 3.86
C ALA A 161 -24.81 -1.74 4.76
N ASP A 162 -25.07 -2.98 4.33
CA ASP A 162 -24.66 -4.20 5.04
C ASP A 162 -23.15 -4.23 5.31
N TYR A 163 -22.34 -3.73 4.39
CA TYR A 163 -20.88 -3.65 4.54
C TYR A 163 -20.46 -2.63 5.59
N PHE A 164 -21.10 -1.46 5.64
CA PHE A 164 -20.83 -0.47 6.67
C PHE A 164 -21.24 -0.96 8.05
N ASP A 165 -22.35 -1.68 8.15
CA ASP A 165 -22.77 -2.32 9.41
C ASP A 165 -21.75 -3.37 9.87
N GLN A 166 -21.18 -4.16 8.95
CA GLN A 166 -20.10 -5.11 9.24
C GLN A 166 -18.82 -4.40 9.70
N ILE A 167 -18.38 -3.36 8.99
CA ILE A 167 -17.18 -2.57 9.36
C ILE A 167 -17.36 -1.97 10.76
N LYS A 168 -18.53 -1.36 11.02
CA LYS A 168 -18.86 -0.78 12.31
C LYS A 168 -18.87 -1.83 13.42
N THR A 169 -19.57 -2.95 13.20
CA THR A 169 -19.64 -4.05 14.17
C THR A 169 -18.25 -4.61 14.48
N ASN A 170 -17.40 -4.77 13.47
CA ASN A 170 -16.02 -5.21 13.65
C ASN A 170 -15.21 -4.17 14.46
N TYR A 171 -15.29 -2.88 14.10
CA TYR A 171 -14.60 -1.79 14.79
C TYR A 171 -14.98 -1.70 16.28
N GLU A 172 -16.27 -1.88 16.59
CA GLU A 172 -16.81 -1.83 17.95
C GLU A 172 -16.56 -3.13 18.76
N SER A 173 -16.06 -4.20 18.12
CA SER A 173 -15.76 -5.45 18.80
C SER A 173 -14.54 -5.35 19.73
N ASP A 174 -14.45 -6.26 20.70
CA ASP A 174 -13.31 -6.31 21.63
C ASP A 174 -11.97 -6.50 20.91
N ASN A 175 -11.99 -7.26 19.81
CA ASN A 175 -10.80 -7.62 19.04
C ASN A 175 -11.05 -7.42 17.53
N PRO A 176 -11.07 -6.17 17.05
CA PRO A 176 -11.30 -5.85 15.65
C PRO A 176 -10.19 -6.47 14.80
N TYR A 177 -10.55 -6.92 13.60
CA TYR A 177 -9.59 -7.33 12.58
C TYR A 177 -9.50 -6.31 11.46
N TRP A 178 -8.38 -6.32 10.73
CA TRP A 178 -8.22 -5.54 9.51
C TRP A 178 -9.11 -6.13 8.41
N PHE A 179 -10.07 -5.33 7.94
CA PHE A 179 -11.12 -5.77 7.04
C PHE A 179 -10.65 -5.71 5.58
N GLN A 180 -10.48 -6.87 4.95
CA GLN A 180 -10.01 -6.98 3.57
C GLN A 180 -11.18 -7.22 2.61
N PHE A 181 -11.27 -6.41 1.54
CA PHE A 181 -12.27 -6.56 0.50
C PHE A 181 -11.66 -6.43 -0.91
N PHE A 182 -12.39 -6.89 -1.93
CA PHE A 182 -11.96 -6.79 -3.33
C PHE A 182 -13.15 -6.76 -4.31
N ASN A 183 -12.86 -6.37 -5.56
CA ASN A 183 -13.75 -6.50 -6.70
C ASN A 183 -12.95 -6.98 -7.93
N HIS A 184 -13.62 -7.54 -8.95
CA HIS A 184 -12.98 -8.02 -10.20
C HIS A 184 -12.71 -6.89 -11.21
N GLY A 185 -13.29 -5.71 -11.03
CA GLY A 185 -13.07 -4.56 -11.91
C GLY A 185 -13.42 -3.22 -11.27
N ALA A 186 -13.05 -2.13 -11.93
CA ALA A 186 -13.44 -0.78 -11.54
C ALA A 186 -14.89 -0.53 -11.96
N SER A 187 -15.84 -0.85 -11.08
CA SER A 187 -17.27 -0.56 -11.29
C SER A 187 -17.68 0.75 -10.61
N LEU A 188 -18.77 1.37 -11.08
CA LEU A 188 -19.36 2.54 -10.42
C LEU A 188 -19.74 2.22 -8.96
N THR A 189 -20.22 1.00 -8.71
CA THR A 189 -20.49 0.45 -7.38
C THR A 189 -19.26 0.45 -6.48
N PHE A 190 -18.11 0.00 -6.99
CA PHE A 190 -16.87 0.02 -6.22
C PHE A 190 -16.40 1.45 -5.94
N MET A 191 -16.54 2.35 -6.90
CA MET A 191 -16.23 3.77 -6.70
C MET A 191 -17.14 4.43 -5.66
N GLU A 192 -18.44 4.10 -5.65
CA GLU A 192 -19.38 4.58 -4.64
C GLU A 192 -19.05 4.03 -3.24
N LEU A 193 -18.62 2.76 -3.13
CA LEU A 193 -18.11 2.21 -1.88
C LEU A 193 -16.91 3.03 -1.36
N LEU A 194 -15.89 3.24 -2.19
CA LEU A 194 -14.69 4.01 -1.80
C LEU A 194 -15.05 5.44 -1.40
N ARG A 195 -15.97 6.09 -2.14
CA ARG A 195 -16.46 7.43 -1.79
C ARG A 195 -17.12 7.45 -0.41
N ARG A 196 -18.01 6.50 -0.12
CA ARG A 196 -18.63 6.43 1.21
C ARG A 196 -17.63 6.15 2.32
N ILE A 197 -16.59 5.34 2.06
CA ILE A 197 -15.53 5.07 3.04
C ILE A 197 -14.80 6.39 3.36
N ASN A 198 -14.44 7.16 2.34
CA ASN A 198 -13.84 8.49 2.51
C ASN A 198 -14.74 9.44 3.32
N ASP A 199 -16.01 9.54 2.95
CA ASP A 199 -16.96 10.48 3.57
C ASP A 199 -17.36 10.08 4.99
N THR A 200 -17.18 8.82 5.38
CA THR A 200 -17.52 8.32 6.71
C THR A 200 -16.31 8.23 7.62
N TYR A 201 -15.23 7.60 7.15
CA TYR A 201 -14.06 7.25 7.97
C TYR A 201 -12.74 7.87 7.51
N GLY A 202 -12.69 8.41 6.29
CA GLY A 202 -11.52 9.07 5.73
C GLY A 202 -11.46 10.56 6.05
N LYS A 203 -10.73 11.32 5.22
CA LYS A 203 -10.39 12.74 5.44
C LYS A 203 -11.60 13.68 5.46
N ASP A 204 -12.72 13.27 4.85
CA ASP A 204 -13.97 14.04 4.83
C ASP A 204 -14.99 13.53 5.86
N GLY A 205 -14.62 12.53 6.66
CA GLY A 205 -15.41 11.94 7.72
C GLY A 205 -14.68 12.05 9.07
N THR A 206 -14.59 10.94 9.79
CA THR A 206 -13.95 10.89 11.12
C THR A 206 -12.44 10.77 11.10
N ASP A 207 -11.83 10.56 9.93
CA ASP A 207 -10.38 10.39 9.73
C ASP A 207 -9.73 9.36 10.70
N ASN A 208 -10.42 8.23 10.88
CA ASN A 208 -10.07 7.18 11.84
C ASN A 208 -9.86 5.80 11.18
N ILE A 209 -9.51 5.81 9.90
CA ILE A 209 -9.21 4.61 9.11
C ILE A 209 -7.74 4.56 8.75
N TRP A 210 -7.19 3.34 8.70
CA TRP A 210 -5.99 3.05 7.94
C TRP A 210 -6.40 2.20 6.73
N PHE A 211 -6.50 2.85 5.57
CA PHE A 211 -6.78 2.18 4.30
C PHE A 211 -5.45 1.84 3.64
N ALA A 212 -5.16 0.56 3.47
CA ALA A 212 -3.85 0.07 3.08
C ALA A 212 -3.94 -1.14 2.13
N THR A 213 -2.86 -1.43 1.43
CA THR A 213 -2.70 -2.67 0.65
C THR A 213 -2.28 -3.84 1.55
N ILE A 214 -2.32 -5.05 1.01
CA ILE A 214 -1.84 -6.25 1.73
C ILE A 214 -0.33 -6.14 1.99
N ASP A 215 0.42 -5.61 1.02
CA ASP A 215 1.87 -5.44 1.11
C ASP A 215 2.25 -4.40 2.18
N GLU A 216 1.59 -3.24 2.20
CA GLU A 216 1.81 -2.20 3.20
C GLU A 216 1.55 -2.72 4.61
N VAL A 217 0.42 -3.42 4.80
CA VAL A 217 0.11 -4.03 6.10
C VAL A 217 1.15 -5.09 6.47
N TYR A 218 1.55 -5.94 5.53
CA TYR A 218 2.59 -6.95 5.78
C TYR A 218 3.91 -6.30 6.22
N GLU A 219 4.40 -5.30 5.48
CA GLU A 219 5.65 -4.59 5.79
C GLU A 219 5.59 -3.90 7.14
N TYR A 220 4.51 -3.17 7.43
CA TYR A 220 4.35 -2.47 8.70
C TYR A 220 4.39 -3.42 9.91
N TYR A 221 3.65 -4.52 9.87
CA TYR A 221 3.67 -5.51 10.96
C TYR A 221 5.00 -6.25 11.03
N HIS A 222 5.65 -6.51 9.90
CA HIS A 222 6.99 -7.09 9.88
C HIS A 222 8.00 -6.16 10.55
N PHE A 223 8.01 -4.87 10.23
CA PHE A 223 8.89 -3.90 10.86
C PHE A 223 8.61 -3.78 12.36
N LYS A 224 7.34 -3.68 12.75
CA LYS A 224 6.93 -3.59 14.15
C LYS A 224 7.39 -4.80 14.97
N ALA A 225 7.38 -5.99 14.38
CA ALA A 225 7.79 -7.22 15.05
C ALA A 225 9.31 -7.42 15.10
N ASN A 226 10.06 -6.93 14.11
CA ASN A 226 11.47 -7.31 13.91
C ASN A 226 12.48 -6.17 14.06
N TYR A 227 12.06 -4.90 13.99
CA TYR A 227 12.97 -3.74 14.01
C TYR A 227 12.85 -2.96 15.32
N PRO A 228 13.65 -3.31 16.36
CA PRO A 228 13.57 -2.64 17.65
C PRO A 228 14.03 -1.19 17.57
N ILE A 229 13.37 -0.32 18.33
CA ILE A 229 13.77 1.07 18.49
C ILE A 229 14.88 1.14 19.55
N GLN A 230 16.10 1.47 19.12
CA GLN A 230 17.21 1.78 20.03
C GLN A 230 17.06 3.22 20.51
N LYS A 231 17.03 3.42 21.83
CA LYS A 231 16.90 4.73 22.47
C LYS A 231 18.16 5.05 23.26
N THR A 232 18.77 6.22 23.01
CA THR A 232 19.84 6.77 23.85
C THR A 232 19.45 8.16 24.37
N ILE A 233 19.86 8.48 25.60
CA ILE A 233 19.64 9.79 26.22
C ILE A 233 20.99 10.33 26.67
N GLU A 234 21.35 11.52 26.19
CA GLU A 234 22.58 12.23 26.52
C GLU A 234 22.20 13.66 26.91
N GLY A 235 22.20 13.95 28.21
CA GLY A 235 21.74 15.24 28.74
C GLY A 235 20.29 15.54 28.32
N ASN A 236 20.09 16.60 27.54
CA ASN A 236 18.79 17.02 27.02
C ASN A 236 18.46 16.47 25.63
N LYS A 237 19.27 15.56 25.08
CA LYS A 237 19.05 14.95 23.77
C LYS A 237 18.59 13.50 23.92
N ALA A 238 17.46 13.16 23.29
CA ALA A 238 17.04 11.78 23.07
C ALA A 238 17.28 11.43 21.59
N THR A 239 17.93 10.30 21.33
CA THR A 239 18.13 9.76 19.98
C THR A 239 17.40 8.44 19.86
N PHE A 240 16.63 8.29 18.79
CA PHE A 240 15.94 7.05 18.43
C PHE A 240 16.53 6.53 17.12
N ARG A 241 16.98 5.29 17.12
CA ARG A 241 17.55 4.63 15.95
C ARG A 241 16.75 3.36 15.67
N ILE A 242 16.28 3.23 14.44
CA ILE A 242 15.61 2.04 13.92
C ILE A 242 16.49 1.54 12.79
N GLU A 243 16.97 0.30 12.93
CA GLU A 243 17.76 -0.35 11.90
C GLU A 243 16.88 -1.38 11.22
N ALA A 244 16.50 -1.09 9.96
CA ALA A 244 15.87 -2.09 9.13
C ALA A 244 16.92 -3.14 8.75
N ALA A 245 16.65 -4.40 9.09
CA ALA A 245 17.50 -5.53 8.75
C ALA A 245 16.69 -6.46 7.84
N PRO A 246 16.85 -6.35 6.51
CA PRO A 246 16.17 -7.25 5.57
C PRO A 246 16.45 -8.71 5.93
N ASP A 247 15.42 -9.54 5.81
CA ASP A 247 15.53 -10.97 6.06
C ASP A 247 14.87 -11.78 4.93
N TYR A 248 14.83 -13.10 5.08
CA TYR A 248 14.23 -13.97 4.06
C TYR A 248 12.70 -13.81 3.95
N LYS A 249 12.04 -13.29 5.00
CA LYS A 249 10.59 -13.04 5.04
C LYS A 249 10.24 -11.69 4.42
N LEU A 250 11.16 -10.73 4.43
CA LEU A 250 11.02 -9.46 3.74
C LEU A 250 12.38 -9.02 3.17
N PRO A 251 12.75 -9.54 1.98
CA PRO A 251 13.98 -9.13 1.31
C PRO A 251 13.95 -7.64 0.94
N GLU A 252 15.13 -7.03 0.88
CA GLU A 252 15.30 -5.60 0.57
C GLU A 252 14.65 -5.22 -0.76
N GLU A 253 14.82 -6.06 -1.78
CA GLU A 253 14.28 -5.81 -3.12
C GLU A 253 12.75 -5.99 -3.23
N CYS A 254 12.13 -6.48 -2.16
CA CYS A 254 10.68 -6.63 -2.01
C CYS A 254 10.11 -5.67 -0.95
N THR A 255 10.89 -4.70 -0.47
CA THR A 255 10.49 -3.75 0.59
C THR A 255 10.19 -2.38 0.00
N TYR A 256 8.92 -1.98 -0.01
CA TYR A 256 8.41 -0.85 -0.80
C TYR A 256 7.68 0.23 0.02
N HIS A 257 7.30 -0.07 1.25
CA HIS A 257 6.49 0.77 2.14
C HIS A 257 7.25 1.04 3.43
N ARG A 258 8.34 1.82 3.34
CA ARG A 258 9.25 2.16 4.44
C ARG A 258 8.77 3.35 5.26
N ASP A 259 7.48 3.38 5.54
CA ASP A 259 6.84 4.42 6.33
C ASP A 259 6.53 3.89 7.73
N PHE A 260 6.77 4.71 8.75
CA PHE A 260 6.44 4.34 10.12
C PHE A 260 6.10 5.55 10.98
N THR A 261 5.26 5.31 11.97
CA THR A 261 4.90 6.28 13.00
C THR A 261 5.64 5.96 14.28
N LEU A 262 6.42 6.92 14.77
CA LEU A 262 7.04 6.89 16.09
C LEU A 262 6.16 7.67 17.08
N LEU A 263 5.82 7.03 18.20
CA LEU A 263 5.13 7.66 19.32
C LEU A 263 6.12 7.90 20.45
N VAL A 264 6.43 9.17 20.73
CA VAL A 264 7.30 9.58 21.84
C VAL A 264 6.42 10.09 22.99
N THR A 265 6.21 9.24 23.99
CA THR A 265 5.36 9.53 25.15
C THR A 265 6.15 10.16 26.30
N GLY A 266 5.48 10.92 27.17
CA GLY A 266 6.07 11.52 28.36
C GLY A 266 6.78 12.84 28.10
N LEU A 267 6.50 13.48 26.96
CA LEU A 267 6.99 14.83 26.65
C LEU A 267 6.00 15.84 27.21
N ASP A 268 6.41 16.68 28.18
CA ASP A 268 5.50 17.65 28.80
C ASP A 268 5.08 18.80 27.86
N SER A 269 5.96 19.16 26.93
CA SER A 269 5.81 20.34 26.08
C SER A 269 6.74 20.28 24.88
N MET A 270 6.34 20.89 23.75
CA MET A 270 7.21 21.13 22.60
C MET A 270 8.08 22.39 22.74
N ASN A 271 7.91 23.18 23.81
CA ASN A 271 8.68 24.39 24.00
C ASN A 271 10.18 24.06 24.19
N GLY A 272 11.04 24.64 23.36
CA GLY A 272 12.48 24.35 23.34
C GLY A 272 12.85 22.99 22.74
N VAL A 273 11.89 22.22 22.21
CA VAL A 273 12.16 20.94 21.52
C VAL A 273 12.51 21.21 20.07
N THR A 274 13.65 20.68 19.63
CA THR A 274 14.04 20.67 18.21
C THR A 274 14.10 19.22 17.74
N LEU A 275 13.46 18.95 16.59
CA LEU A 275 13.52 17.65 15.95
C LEU A 275 14.59 17.65 14.86
N THR A 276 15.38 16.60 14.82
CA THR A 276 16.38 16.37 13.77
C THR A 276 16.21 14.95 13.26
N PHE A 277 16.38 14.77 11.96
CA PHE A 277 16.13 13.50 11.27
C PHE A 277 17.38 13.03 10.54
N GLY A 278 17.55 11.72 10.48
CA GLY A 278 18.66 11.10 9.76
C GLY A 278 18.54 11.26 8.24
N PRO A 279 19.62 11.03 7.49
CA PRO A 279 19.64 11.22 6.03
C PRO A 279 18.67 10.31 5.26
N ASN A 280 18.29 9.17 5.85
CA ASN A 280 17.36 8.20 5.27
C ASN A 280 15.88 8.56 5.47
N VAL A 281 15.59 9.71 6.10
CA VAL A 281 14.23 10.25 6.22
C VAL A 281 14.01 11.24 5.06
N TYR A 282 13.15 10.86 4.12
CA TYR A 282 12.83 11.65 2.92
C TYR A 282 11.69 12.64 3.18
N GLY A 283 10.74 12.23 4.03
CA GLY A 283 9.56 12.99 4.42
C GLY A 283 9.26 12.82 5.90
N TYR A 284 8.68 13.86 6.52
CA TYR A 284 8.16 13.74 7.87
C TYR A 284 7.04 14.74 8.15
N SER A 285 6.18 14.35 9.07
CA SER A 285 5.17 15.20 9.70
C SER A 285 5.10 14.83 11.18
N TYR A 286 4.63 15.75 12.02
CA TYR A 286 4.50 15.46 13.44
C TYR A 286 3.38 16.28 14.07
N LYS A 287 2.80 15.72 15.12
CA LYS A 287 1.76 16.36 15.93
C LYS A 287 1.97 16.02 17.40
N TYR A 288 2.07 17.05 18.23
CA TYR A 288 2.07 16.89 19.68
C TYR A 288 0.65 16.86 20.21
N ARG A 289 0.37 15.91 21.09
CA ARG A 289 -0.88 15.70 21.80
C ARG A 289 -0.66 16.02 23.28
N PRO A 290 -1.01 17.22 23.75
CA PRO A 290 -0.82 17.60 25.15
C PRO A 290 -1.61 16.74 26.14
N GLU A 291 -2.76 16.21 25.72
CA GLU A 291 -3.69 15.44 26.54
C GLU A 291 -3.09 14.12 27.05
N ASP A 292 -2.25 13.48 26.23
CA ASP A 292 -1.57 12.21 26.55
C ASP A 292 -0.04 12.36 26.59
N LYS A 293 0.47 13.60 26.52
CA LYS A 293 1.90 13.94 26.51
C LYS A 293 2.67 13.17 25.45
N THR A 294 2.09 12.99 24.26
CA THR A 294 2.66 12.18 23.18
C THR A 294 2.97 13.02 21.96
N LEU A 295 4.21 12.93 21.47
CA LEU A 295 4.59 13.40 20.15
C LEU A 295 4.48 12.26 19.15
N MET A 296 3.55 12.38 18.21
CA MET A 296 3.45 11.51 17.04
C MET A 296 4.34 12.07 15.94
N ILE A 297 5.16 11.21 15.34
CA ILE A 297 6.05 11.55 14.23
C ILE A 297 5.86 10.50 13.14
N ASN A 298 5.39 10.92 11.96
CA ASN A 298 5.38 10.08 10.78
C ASN A 298 6.67 10.28 10.01
N LEU A 299 7.29 9.18 9.61
CA LEU A 299 8.58 9.14 8.95
C LEU A 299 8.43 8.39 7.65
N ASN A 300 8.67 9.07 6.53
CA ASN A 300 8.75 8.44 5.21
C ASN A 300 10.22 8.19 4.88
N CYS A 301 10.61 6.90 4.88
CA CYS A 301 11.95 6.45 4.56
C CYS A 301 12.04 5.78 3.18
N ASN A 302 11.06 6.04 2.30
CA ASN A 302 11.07 5.51 0.95
C ASN A 302 11.97 6.34 0.04
N PRO A 303 13.05 5.76 -0.53
CA PRO A 303 13.97 6.51 -1.39
C PRO A 303 13.30 7.03 -2.67
N SER A 304 12.24 6.36 -3.13
CA SER A 304 11.49 6.75 -4.33
C SER A 304 10.63 8.01 -4.14
N LEU A 305 10.43 8.52 -2.92
CA LEU A 305 9.58 9.70 -2.69
C LEU A 305 10.08 10.92 -3.47
N LEU A 306 11.41 11.12 -3.52
CA LEU A 306 12.00 12.25 -4.27
C LEU A 306 11.82 12.10 -5.77
N GLU A 307 12.02 10.89 -6.29
CA GLU A 307 11.83 10.61 -7.72
C GLU A 307 10.38 10.80 -8.13
N ARG A 308 9.41 10.41 -7.28
CA ARG A 308 7.98 10.66 -7.51
C ARG A 308 7.65 12.14 -7.47
N ALA A 309 8.11 12.88 -6.44
CA ALA A 309 7.91 14.33 -6.38
C ALA A 309 8.45 15.04 -7.64
N GLN A 310 9.62 14.63 -8.13
CA GLN A 310 10.18 15.14 -9.39
C GLN A 310 9.34 14.75 -10.59
N ARG A 311 9.00 13.46 -10.76
CA ARG A 311 8.22 12.97 -11.90
C ARG A 311 6.90 13.72 -12.06
N TYR A 312 6.13 13.86 -10.98
CA TYR A 312 4.83 14.53 -11.06
C TYR A 312 4.94 16.05 -11.17
N THR A 313 6.01 16.64 -10.64
CA THR A 313 6.37 18.04 -10.93
C THR A 313 6.65 18.26 -12.41
N ASP A 314 7.39 17.36 -13.05
CA ASP A 314 7.73 17.46 -14.48
C ASP A 314 6.49 17.22 -15.35
N ILE A 315 5.63 16.25 -15.02
CA ILE A 315 4.33 16.06 -15.68
C ILE A 315 3.49 17.36 -15.63
N TYR A 316 3.44 18.03 -14.48
CA TYR A 316 2.74 19.31 -14.36
C TYR A 316 3.38 20.39 -15.24
N LYS A 317 4.71 20.49 -15.30
CA LYS A 317 5.40 21.49 -16.14
C LYS A 317 5.19 21.25 -17.64
N ASP A 318 5.21 19.99 -18.06
CA ASP A 318 5.05 19.60 -19.45
C ASP A 318 3.59 19.71 -19.92
N SER A 319 2.62 19.53 -19.02
CA SER A 319 1.19 19.59 -19.34
C SER A 319 0.36 20.15 -18.18
N PRO A 320 0.40 21.48 -17.94
CA PRO A 320 -0.23 22.08 -16.77
C PRO A 320 -1.76 21.93 -16.77
N SER A 321 -2.28 21.39 -15.67
CA SER A 321 -3.71 21.30 -15.36
C SER A 321 -3.90 21.32 -13.85
N ASP A 322 -5.14 21.53 -13.39
CA ASP A 322 -5.46 21.43 -11.96
C ASP A 322 -5.18 20.03 -11.41
N GLU A 323 -5.44 18.99 -12.21
CA GLU A 323 -5.20 17.59 -11.86
C GLU A 323 -3.70 17.29 -11.73
N SER A 324 -2.88 17.64 -12.73
CA SER A 324 -1.43 17.41 -12.67
C SER A 324 -0.77 18.24 -11.56
N LYS A 325 -1.27 19.45 -11.27
CA LYS A 325 -0.83 20.25 -10.12
C LYS A 325 -1.18 19.59 -8.80
N ALA A 326 -2.40 19.07 -8.66
CA ALA A 326 -2.84 18.37 -7.45
C ALA A 326 -2.00 17.10 -7.19
N ASP A 327 -1.64 16.38 -8.24
CA ASP A 327 -0.77 15.21 -8.15
C ASP A 327 0.68 15.58 -7.77
N ALA A 328 1.23 16.64 -8.37
CA ALA A 328 2.54 17.16 -7.96
C ALA A 328 2.54 17.57 -6.48
N LEU A 329 1.54 18.35 -6.07
CA LEU A 329 1.39 18.80 -4.69
C LEU A 329 1.23 17.64 -3.70
N TYR A 330 0.55 16.56 -4.08
CA TYR A 330 0.40 15.37 -3.24
C TYR A 330 1.77 14.78 -2.82
N PHE A 331 2.71 14.61 -3.76
CA PHE A 331 4.04 14.10 -3.43
C PHE A 331 4.92 15.14 -2.74
N ILE A 332 4.84 16.40 -3.17
CA ILE A 332 5.62 17.51 -2.57
C ILE A 332 5.27 17.69 -1.09
N ASN A 333 3.98 17.59 -0.73
CA ASN A 333 3.52 17.75 0.64
C ASN A 333 3.97 16.63 1.59
N GLN A 334 4.43 15.50 1.06
CA GLN A 334 5.00 14.41 1.85
C GLN A 334 6.50 14.59 2.13
N LEU A 335 7.18 15.47 1.40
CA LEU A 335 8.61 15.74 1.61
C LEU A 335 8.88 16.48 2.93
N SER A 336 10.12 16.37 3.41
CA SER A 336 10.62 17.19 4.51
C SER A 336 10.49 18.69 4.16
N PRO A 337 10.28 19.59 5.13
CA PRO A 337 10.09 21.03 4.88
C PRO A 337 11.18 21.67 4.00
N GLU A 338 12.43 21.25 4.18
CA GLU A 338 13.57 21.76 3.42
C GLU A 338 13.47 21.37 1.95
N ARG A 339 13.15 20.09 1.67
CA ARG A 339 13.01 19.57 0.32
C ARG A 339 11.72 20.07 -0.35
N ARG A 340 10.62 20.13 0.40
CA ARG A 340 9.32 20.65 -0.06
C ARG A 340 9.43 22.05 -0.65
N THR A 341 10.16 22.93 0.03
CA THR A 341 10.36 24.33 -0.40
C THR A 341 10.99 24.42 -1.79
N VAL A 342 11.95 23.54 -2.11
CA VAL A 342 12.60 23.50 -3.43
C VAL A 342 11.60 23.19 -4.53
N PHE A 343 10.74 22.20 -4.33
CA PHE A 343 9.76 21.81 -5.34
C PHE A 343 8.62 22.83 -5.48
N LEU A 344 8.11 23.37 -4.37
CA LEU A 344 7.05 24.39 -4.39
C LEU A 344 7.46 25.63 -5.20
N ASN A 345 8.72 26.08 -5.08
CA ASN A 345 9.25 27.20 -5.86
C ASN A 345 9.32 26.93 -7.37
N SER A 346 9.19 25.66 -7.79
CA SER A 346 9.26 25.28 -9.20
C SER A 346 7.90 25.10 -9.87
N ILE A 347 6.81 25.12 -9.09
CA ILE A 347 5.42 24.91 -9.56
C ILE A 347 4.47 26.07 -9.20
N ASN A 348 4.95 27.02 -8.39
CA ASN A 348 4.33 28.32 -8.15
C ASN A 348 4.96 29.34 -9.09
#